data_AF-A0A833EQH0-F1
#
_entry.id   AF-A0A833EQH0-F1
#
_cell.length_a   1.000
_cell.length_b   1.000
_cell.length_c   1.000
_cell.angle_alpha   90.00
_cell.angle_beta   90.00
_cell.angle_gamma   90.00
#
_symmetry.space_group_name_H-M   'P 1'
#
loop_
_entity.id
_entity.type
_entity.pdbx_description
1 polymer ?
#
loop_
_entity_poly.entity_id
_entity_poly.type
_entity_poly.pdbx_seq_one_letter_code
_entity_poly.pdbx_strand_id
1 'polypeptide(L)' 'QGASEGDKALGESGLLAGVTSTKEIANAIIQLYESPTLRRKMGESGHRRVARYYSNEKLEQRYRELYTKYIRETVVV' A
#
# COMPACT_ATOMS: atom_id res chain seq x y z
N GLN A 1 6.88 4.14 0.21
CA GLN A 1 7.66 2.89 0.14
C GLN A 1 7.06 1.86 1.09
N GLY A 2 7.43 0.59 0.96
CA GLY A 2 6.95 -0.52 1.79
C GLY A 2 7.73 -0.72 3.09
N ALA A 3 7.09 -1.35 4.10
CA ALA A 3 7.71 -1.57 5.41
C ALA A 3 8.57 -2.85 5.51
N SER A 4 8.34 -3.84 4.64
CA SER A 4 9.08 -5.12 4.63
C SER A 4 10.02 -5.23 3.42
N GLU A 5 11.07 -6.07 3.52
CA GLU A 5 12.00 -6.33 2.40
C GLU A 5 11.27 -6.83 1.14
N GLY A 6 10.29 -7.73 1.30
CA GLY A 6 9.48 -8.21 0.18
C GLY A 6 8.59 -7.13 -0.46
N ASP A 7 8.25 -6.07 0.27
CA ASP A 7 7.49 -4.94 -0.24
C ASP A 7 8.40 -3.91 -0.93
N LYS A 8 9.58 -3.62 -0.36
CA LYS A 8 10.60 -2.78 -1.01
C LYS A 8 11.00 -3.34 -2.38
N ALA A 9 11.11 -4.66 -2.51
CA ALA A 9 11.41 -5.33 -3.77
C ALA A 9 10.37 -5.10 -4.88
N LEU A 10 9.13 -4.69 -4.54
CA LEU A 10 8.11 -4.36 -5.55
C LEU A 10 8.39 -3.04 -6.27
N GLY A 11 9.27 -2.21 -5.71
CA GLY A 11 9.62 -0.89 -6.21
C GLY A 11 8.75 0.24 -5.65
N GLU A 12 9.02 1.45 -6.11
CA GLU A 12 8.23 2.63 -5.75
C GLU A 12 6.91 2.64 -6.52
N SER A 13 5.84 3.04 -5.84
CA SER A 13 4.49 3.10 -6.43
C SER A 13 3.98 4.52 -6.62
N GLY A 14 4.83 5.53 -6.43
CA GLY A 14 4.45 6.93 -6.45
C GLY A 14 5.50 7.81 -5.80
N LEU A 15 5.20 9.11 -5.76
CA LEU A 15 6.05 10.16 -5.21
C LEU A 15 5.41 10.72 -3.94
N LEU A 16 6.23 11.05 -2.94
CA LEU A 16 5.77 11.74 -1.73
C LEU A 16 5.95 13.24 -1.91
N ALA A 17 4.92 13.99 -1.57
CA ALA A 17 4.94 15.45 -1.53
C ALA A 17 4.48 15.92 -0.15
N GLY A 18 4.98 17.08 0.30
CA GLY A 18 4.52 17.71 1.52
C GLY A 18 3.01 18.00 1.49
N VAL A 19 2.34 17.74 2.61
CA VAL A 19 0.85 17.78 2.72
C VAL A 19 0.25 19.10 2.25
N THR A 20 0.95 20.22 2.47
CA THR A 20 0.50 21.57 2.10
C THR A 20 1.30 22.16 0.93
N SER A 21 2.22 21.41 0.34
CA SER A 21 3.15 21.93 -0.68
C SER A 21 2.56 21.78 -2.08
N THR A 22 1.78 22.78 -2.51
CA THR A 22 1.21 22.81 -3.87
C THR A 22 2.29 22.70 -4.95
N LYS A 23 3.48 23.28 -4.71
CA LYS A 23 4.60 23.23 -5.64
C LYS A 23 5.15 21.80 -5.80
N GLU A 24 5.33 21.06 -4.71
CA GLU A 24 5.81 19.68 -4.77
C GLU A 24 4.78 18.76 -5.44
N ILE A 25 3.50 18.95 -5.13
CA ILE A 25 2.42 18.19 -5.76
C ILE A 25 2.40 18.45 -7.27
N ALA A 26 2.45 19.72 -7.70
CA ALA A 26 2.49 20.08 -9.10
C ALA A 26 3.70 19.48 -9.82
N ASN A 27 4.89 19.58 -9.23
CA ASN A 27 6.11 19.01 -9.79
C ASN A 27 6.03 17.49 -9.92
N ALA A 28 5.48 16.79 -8.92
CA ALA A 28 5.29 15.34 -8.97
C ALA A 28 4.33 14.93 -10.09
N ILE A 29 3.24 15.68 -10.28
CA ILE A 29 2.28 15.45 -11.37
C ILE A 29 2.95 15.65 -12.73
N ILE A 30 3.70 16.75 -12.90
CA ILE A 30 4.42 17.06 -14.16
C ILE A 30 5.46 15.97 -14.44
N GLN A 31 6.29 15.60 -13.46
CA GLN A 31 7.31 14.56 -13.61
C GLN A 31 6.69 13.23 -14.05
N LEU A 32 5.56 12.85 -13.46
CA LEU A 32 4.81 11.69 -13.89
C LEU A 32 4.32 11.91 -15.33
N TYR A 33 3.66 13.02 -15.65
CA TYR A 33 3.12 13.29 -16.99
C TYR A 33 4.18 13.26 -18.11
N GLU A 34 5.38 13.79 -17.86
CA GLU A 34 6.48 13.82 -18.83
C GLU A 34 7.12 12.44 -19.06
N SER A 35 7.02 11.51 -18.11
CA SER A 35 7.63 10.18 -18.21
C SER A 35 6.60 9.05 -18.15
N PRO A 36 6.03 8.62 -19.29
CA PRO A 36 5.08 7.51 -19.35
C PRO A 36 5.64 6.19 -18.81
N THR A 37 6.94 5.95 -18.99
CA THR A 37 7.63 4.76 -18.49
C THR A 37 7.67 4.74 -16.97
N LEU A 38 8.01 5.87 -16.34
CA LEU A 38 8.00 6.01 -14.88
C LEU A 38 6.59 5.81 -14.32
N ARG A 39 5.57 6.47 -14.91
CA ARG A 39 4.16 6.29 -14.51
C ARG A 39 3.75 4.83 -14.53
N ARG A 40 4.05 4.14 -15.64
CA ARG A 40 3.66 2.74 -15.79
C ARG A 40 4.36 1.85 -14.77
N LYS A 41 5.68 2.01 -14.59
CA LYS A 41 6.45 1.25 -13.59
C LYS A 41 5.89 1.45 -12.17
N MET A 42 5.59 2.69 -11.79
CA MET A 42 5.02 3.01 -10.48
C MET A 42 3.60 2.46 -10.32
N GLY A 43 2.77 2.57 -11.37
CA GLY A 43 1.42 2.00 -11.38
C GLY A 43 1.43 0.48 -11.21
N GLU A 44 2.29 -0.23 -11.95
CA GLU A 44 2.45 -1.68 -11.84
C GLU A 44 2.95 -2.09 -10.44
N SER A 45 3.89 -1.34 -9.86
CA SER A 45 4.36 -1.56 -8.49
C SER A 45 3.23 -1.40 -7.47
N GLY A 46 2.46 -0.31 -7.58
CA GLY A 46 1.30 -0.06 -6.73
C GLY A 46 0.25 -1.16 -6.83
N HIS A 47 -0.07 -1.59 -8.05
CA HIS A 47 -1.01 -2.68 -8.28
C HIS A 47 -0.55 -3.99 -7.62
N ARG A 48 0.71 -4.40 -7.83
CA ARG A 48 1.28 -5.60 -7.19
C ARG A 48 1.26 -5.50 -5.66
N ARG A 49 1.52 -4.32 -5.10
CA ARG A 49 1.48 -4.09 -3.65
C ARG A 49 0.07 -4.29 -3.10
N VAL A 50 -0.93 -3.67 -3.73
CA VAL A 50 -2.35 -3.80 -3.33
C VAL A 50 -2.79 -5.26 -3.39
N ALA A 51 -2.56 -5.92 -4.53
CA ALA A 51 -2.91 -7.33 -4.71
C ALA A 51 -2.24 -8.24 -3.67
N ARG A 52 -0.98 -7.95 -3.31
CA ARG A 52 -0.23 -8.78 -2.36
C ARG A 52 -0.59 -8.53 -0.91
N TYR A 53 -0.90 -7.32 -0.48
CA TYR A 53 -0.98 -6.99 0.96
C TYR A 53 -2.35 -6.52 1.45
N TYR A 54 -3.23 -6.10 0.54
CA TYR A 54 -4.47 -5.39 0.89
C TYR A 54 -5.72 -6.02 0.25
N SER A 55 -5.73 -7.34 0.07
CA SER A 55 -6.91 -8.04 -0.46
C SER A 55 -8.01 -8.19 0.60
N ASN A 56 -9.27 -8.27 0.16
CA ASN A 56 -10.43 -8.43 1.05
C ASN A 56 -10.33 -9.74 1.85
N GLU A 57 -9.87 -10.82 1.22
CA GLU A 57 -9.72 -12.12 1.86
C GLU A 57 -8.73 -12.04 3.02
N LYS A 58 -7.63 -11.30 2.85
CA LYS A 58 -6.64 -11.08 3.93
C LYS A 58 -7.20 -10.21 5.04
N LEU A 59 -8.03 -9.22 4.71
CA LEU A 59 -8.71 -8.39 5.69
C LEU A 59 -9.68 -9.24 6.52
N GLU A 60 -10.57 -9.96 5.86
CA GLU A 60 -11.57 -10.85 6.48
C GLU A 60 -10.91 -11.92 7.36
N GLN A 61 -9.85 -12.55 6.87
CA GLN A 61 -9.10 -13.53 7.64
C GLN A 61 -8.53 -12.91 8.93
N ARG A 62 -7.89 -11.74 8.86
CA ARG A 62 -7.34 -11.06 10.04
C ARG A 62 -8.42 -10.69 11.06
N TYR A 63 -9.56 -10.20 10.60
CA TYR A 63 -10.70 -9.91 11.49
C TYR A 63 -11.25 -11.18 12.12
N ARG A 64 -11.40 -12.26 11.35
CA ARG A 64 -11.84 -13.56 11.87
C ARG A 64 -10.89 -14.12 12.92
N GLU A 65 -9.59 -14.05 12.67
CA GLU A 65 -8.56 -14.47 13.63
C GLU A 65 -8.65 -13.65 14.93
N LEU A 66 -8.79 -12.33 14.81
CA LEU A 66 -8.95 -11.44 15.95
C LEU A 66 -10.19 -11.75 16.78
N TYR A 67 -11.36 -11.90 16.16
CA TYR A 67 -12.58 -12.24 16.87
C TYR A 67 -12.53 -13.65 17.48
N THR A 68 -11.99 -14.62 16.75
CA THR A 68 -11.84 -16.00 17.26
C THR A 68 -10.94 -16.04 18.48
N LYS A 69 -9.86 -15.25 18.49
CA LYS A 69 -8.98 -15.12 19.65
C LYS A 69 -9.75 -14.66 20.89
N TYR A 70 -10.50 -13.55 20.81
CA TYR A 70 -11.23 -13.03 21.96
C TYR A 70 -12.43 -13.87 22.40
N ILE A 71 -13.12 -14.52 21.47
CA ILE A 71 -14.18 -15.48 21.81
C ILE A 71 -13.59 -16.64 22.63
N ARG A 72 -12.44 -17.19 22.20
CA ARG A 72 -11.77 -18.27 22.94
C ARG A 72 -11.31 -17.85 24.32
N GLU A 73 -10.78 -16.63 24.47
CA GLU A 73 -10.35 -16.09 25.77
C GLU A 73 -11.54 -15.86 26.73
N THR A 74 -12.72 -15.50 26.22
CA THR A 74 -13.92 -15.25 27.03
C THR A 74 -14.61 -16.54 27.52
N VAL A 75 -14.47 -17.64 26.78
CA VAL A 75 -15.15 -18.92 27.07
C VAL A 75 -14.41 -19.77 28.13
N VAL A 76 -13.23 -19.35 28.59
CA VAL A 76 -12.47 -20.06 29.66
C VAL A 76 -12.77 -19.52 31.07
N VAL A 77 -13.96 -18.95 31.30
CA VAL A 77 -14.43 -18.51 32.63
C VAL A 77 -15.55 -19.43 33.13
#